data_AF-A0A971N201-F1
#
_entry.id   AF-A0A971N201-F1
#
_cell.length_a   1.000
_cell.length_b   1.000
_cell.length_c   1.000
_cell.angle_alpha   90.00
_cell.angle_beta   90.00
_cell.angle_gamma   90.00
#
_symmetry.space_group_name_H-M   'P 1'
#
loop_
_entity.id
_entity.type
_entity.pdbx_description
1 polymer ?
#
loop_
_entity_poly.entity_id
_entity_poly.type
_entity_poly.pdbx_seq_one_letter_code
_entity_poly.pdbx_strand_id
1 'polypeptide(L)'
;MSSGSSLLLLKEKRNNFLRAEVGVLLHNLGKLSRAFLAHERCLACKQLGLSLAASDKEYEDFDYDSIAGLVAEYITNPDTKLTKAERERLEPNAAVWLEPATNNLLPENFRHLLQQKNIHLPAPLDDRTYAIGDFIEFQDKKWYKPKRSGPRILVIFPGGSKATELVEISHHAASGVEKEGIPSGLGLQFQEPIYRATVFGFETSVDENKIESTRAKVIDAVSILDRTEIWKAVEEPFIMGVGDTRRPINDVSLWDLSASTAAFYKAAIAKLVFDKIWTSRGAFKWRLLHIGFDGLSFLERSPTIGDLLGRQAALQAALDDVRKLLEETYPLGNEIYRDENGSAFVVPDLDGDDTEGNR
;
A
#
# COMPACT_ATOMS: atom_id res chain seq x y z
N MET A 1 17.17 -9.29 -24.87
CA MET A 1 18.11 -8.60 -23.96
C MET A 1 18.34 -9.53 -22.77
N SER A 2 19.58 -9.66 -22.29
CA SER A 2 19.91 -10.54 -21.15
C SER A 2 19.31 -10.01 -19.83
N SER A 3 19.15 -10.88 -18.83
CA SER A 3 18.73 -10.53 -17.46
C SER A 3 19.55 -9.37 -16.85
N GLY A 4 20.84 -9.29 -17.21
CA GLY A 4 21.72 -8.18 -16.81
C GLY A 4 21.25 -6.80 -17.29
N SER A 5 20.57 -6.70 -18.45
CA SER A 5 20.01 -5.44 -18.94
C SER A 5 18.81 -4.97 -18.12
N SER A 6 18.00 -5.88 -17.60
CA SER A 6 16.82 -5.53 -16.79
C SER A 6 17.21 -5.13 -15.37
N LEU A 7 18.21 -5.79 -14.77
CA LEU A 7 18.79 -5.37 -13.49
C LEU A 7 19.41 -3.97 -13.57
N LEU A 8 20.13 -3.66 -14.65
CA LEU A 8 20.65 -2.30 -14.89
C LEU A 8 19.52 -1.28 -14.97
N LEU A 9 18.43 -1.58 -15.67
CA LEU A 9 17.27 -0.70 -15.76
C LEU A 9 16.62 -0.45 -14.40
N LEU A 10 16.47 -1.48 -13.55
CA LEU A 10 15.99 -1.33 -12.18
C LEU A 10 16.86 -0.37 -11.36
N LYS A 11 18.19 -0.49 -11.49
CA LYS A 11 19.16 0.38 -10.81
C LYS A 11 19.15 1.81 -11.35
N GLU A 12 19.10 1.98 -12.67
CA GLU A 12 19.07 3.30 -13.33
C GLU A 12 17.80 4.08 -13.00
N LYS A 13 16.65 3.39 -12.93
CA LYS A 13 15.35 3.98 -12.62
C LYS A 13 14.95 3.83 -11.14
N ARG A 14 15.87 3.42 -10.26
CA ARG A 14 15.60 3.07 -8.85
C ARG A 14 14.73 4.11 -8.13
N ASN A 15 15.02 5.40 -8.30
CA ASN A 15 14.30 6.46 -7.59
C ASN A 15 12.82 6.53 -8.00
N ASN A 16 12.47 6.20 -9.26
CA ASN A 16 11.08 6.13 -9.69
C ASN A 16 10.36 4.94 -9.07
N PHE A 17 11.03 3.77 -9.00
CA PHE A 17 10.48 2.59 -8.35
C PHE A 17 10.27 2.78 -6.85
N LEU A 18 11.25 3.35 -6.15
CA LEU A 18 11.16 3.63 -4.72
C LEU A 18 10.08 4.67 -4.40
N ARG A 19 9.89 5.69 -5.24
CA ARG A 19 8.80 6.65 -5.08
C ARG A 19 7.43 6.04 -5.34
N ALA A 20 7.32 5.18 -6.35
CA ALA A 20 6.09 4.43 -6.59
C ALA A 20 5.76 3.51 -5.41
N GLU A 21 6.76 2.79 -4.89
CA GLU A 21 6.63 1.98 -3.67
C GLU A 21 6.16 2.82 -2.48
N VAL A 22 6.73 4.01 -2.26
CA VAL A 22 6.26 4.92 -1.20
C VAL A 22 4.80 5.30 -1.38
N GLY A 23 4.36 5.60 -2.62
CA GLY A 23 2.94 5.83 -2.90
C GLY A 23 2.06 4.64 -2.54
N VAL A 24 2.53 3.42 -2.81
CA VAL A 24 1.82 2.19 -2.43
C VAL A 24 1.86 1.94 -0.93
N LEU A 25 2.96 2.22 -0.24
CA LEU A 25 2.99 2.15 1.23
C LEU A 25 1.95 3.10 1.85
N LEU A 26 1.71 4.25 1.21
CA LEU A 26 0.77 5.27 1.69
C LEU A 26 -0.66 5.09 1.15
N HIS A 27 -0.96 4.04 0.38
CA HIS A 27 -2.23 3.94 -0.35
C HIS A 27 -3.49 3.97 0.55
N ASN A 28 -3.36 3.55 1.81
CA ASN A 28 -4.44 3.60 2.81
C ASN A 28 -4.21 4.70 3.87
N LEU A 29 -3.43 5.74 3.59
CA LEU A 29 -3.14 6.82 4.54
C LEU A 29 -4.40 7.47 5.13
N GLY A 30 -5.51 7.51 4.37
CA GLY A 30 -6.78 8.07 4.87
C GLY A 30 -7.40 7.29 6.02
N LYS A 31 -7.06 6.00 6.15
CA LYS A 31 -7.49 5.16 7.28
C LYS A 31 -6.88 5.59 8.61
N LEU A 32 -5.76 6.31 8.58
CA LEU A 32 -5.13 6.87 9.77
C LEU A 32 -5.85 8.14 10.21
N SER A 33 -7.16 8.07 10.43
CA SER A 33 -7.99 9.19 10.87
C SER A 33 -9.19 8.77 11.72
N ARG A 34 -9.69 9.69 12.56
CA ARG A 34 -10.98 9.53 13.22
C ARG A 34 -12.14 9.47 12.22
N ALA A 35 -12.00 10.20 11.10
CA ALA A 35 -12.99 10.26 10.03
C ALA A 35 -13.23 8.87 9.44
N PHE A 36 -12.17 8.09 9.24
CA PHE A 36 -12.27 6.70 8.81
C PHE A 36 -13.04 5.83 9.81
N LEU A 37 -12.71 5.92 11.10
CA LEU A 37 -13.38 5.11 12.13
C LEU A 37 -14.88 5.45 12.23
N ALA A 38 -15.22 6.73 12.19
CA ALA A 38 -16.61 7.20 12.16
C ALA A 38 -17.33 6.75 10.88
N HIS A 39 -16.67 6.81 9.73
CA HIS A 39 -17.21 6.32 8.47
C HIS A 39 -17.53 4.82 8.52
N GLU A 40 -16.62 4.01 9.06
CA GLU A 40 -16.82 2.56 9.22
C GLU A 40 -18.00 2.25 10.15
N ARG A 41 -18.17 3.01 11.25
CA ARG A 41 -19.36 2.92 12.10
C ARG A 41 -20.63 3.30 11.35
N CYS A 42 -20.60 4.35 10.52
CA CYS A 42 -21.71 4.73 9.66
C CYS A 42 -22.11 3.60 8.70
N LEU A 43 -21.13 2.99 8.02
CA LEU A 43 -21.36 1.84 7.14
C LEU A 43 -21.96 0.65 7.90
N ALA A 44 -21.43 0.36 9.10
CA ALA A 44 -21.92 -0.71 9.96
C ALA A 44 -23.38 -0.48 10.39
N CYS A 45 -23.72 0.73 10.86
CA CYS A 45 -25.08 1.10 11.22
C CYS A 45 -26.05 0.98 10.03
N LYS A 46 -25.66 1.45 8.84
CA LYS A 46 -26.45 1.31 7.61
C LYS A 46 -26.73 -0.16 7.27
N GLN A 47 -25.72 -1.03 7.39
CA GLN A 47 -25.86 -2.47 7.12
C GLN A 47 -26.76 -3.18 8.15
N LEU A 48 -26.77 -2.71 9.40
CA LEU A 48 -27.56 -3.28 10.49
C LEU A 48 -28.96 -2.66 10.66
N GLY A 49 -29.30 -1.62 9.87
CA GLY A 49 -30.56 -0.89 10.03
C GLY A 49 -30.63 -0.07 11.32
N LEU A 50 -29.48 0.37 11.83
CA LEU A 50 -29.37 1.16 13.06
C LEU A 50 -29.30 2.67 12.75
N SER A 51 -29.67 3.48 13.74
CA SER A 51 -29.54 4.93 13.65
C SER A 51 -28.08 5.36 13.81
N LEU A 52 -27.65 6.35 13.01
CA LEU A 52 -26.33 6.94 13.12
C LEU A 52 -26.20 7.81 14.38
N ALA A 53 -25.05 7.76 15.03
CA ALA A 53 -24.70 8.74 16.06
C ALA A 53 -24.58 10.13 15.43
N ALA A 54 -24.99 11.17 16.14
CA ALA A 54 -24.90 12.54 15.63
C ALA A 54 -23.45 12.97 15.35
N SER A 55 -22.49 12.44 16.11
CA SER A 55 -21.05 12.65 15.95
C SER A 55 -20.48 12.05 14.66
N ASP A 56 -21.05 10.94 14.19
CA ASP A 56 -20.53 10.22 13.02
C ASP A 56 -21.13 10.72 11.69
N LYS A 57 -22.26 11.44 11.77
CA LYS A 57 -23.03 11.87 10.60
C LYS A 57 -22.23 12.77 9.65
N GLU A 58 -21.28 13.55 10.16
CA GLU A 58 -20.41 14.38 9.31
C GLU A 58 -19.41 13.57 8.47
N TYR A 59 -19.18 12.29 8.81
CA TYR A 59 -18.27 11.38 8.12
C TYR A 59 -19.01 10.30 7.30
N GLU A 60 -20.32 10.43 7.14
CA GLU A 60 -21.15 9.46 6.42
C GLU A 60 -20.64 9.24 4.98
N ASP A 61 -20.16 10.30 4.36
CA ASP A 61 -19.66 10.37 2.99
C ASP A 61 -18.13 10.54 2.93
N PHE A 62 -17.40 10.22 4.00
CA PHE A 62 -15.93 10.26 3.98
C PHE A 62 -15.35 9.21 3.03
N ASP A 63 -14.36 9.58 2.21
CA ASP A 63 -13.67 8.67 1.29
C ASP A 63 -12.17 8.69 1.57
N TYR A 64 -11.71 7.67 2.30
CA TYR A 64 -10.31 7.56 2.71
C TYR A 64 -9.33 7.33 1.54
N ASP A 65 -9.82 6.94 0.35
CA ASP A 65 -8.98 6.78 -0.84
C ASP A 65 -8.74 8.12 -1.55
N SER A 66 -9.64 9.11 -1.41
CA SER A 66 -9.67 10.33 -2.23
C SER A 66 -9.07 11.55 -1.51
N ILE A 67 -8.01 11.32 -0.75
CA ILE A 67 -7.42 12.32 0.16
C ILE A 67 -6.26 13.12 -0.45
N ALA A 68 -5.74 12.71 -1.61
CA ALA A 68 -4.68 13.43 -2.33
C ALA A 68 -5.21 14.57 -3.21
N GLY A 69 -6.51 14.60 -3.49
CA GLY A 69 -7.22 15.60 -4.28
C GLY A 69 -7.06 15.47 -5.80
N LEU A 70 -6.51 14.37 -6.32
CA LEU A 70 -6.25 14.21 -7.76
C LEU A 70 -7.53 14.04 -8.59
N VAL A 71 -8.46 13.21 -8.10
CA VAL A 71 -9.75 12.99 -8.74
C VAL A 71 -10.59 14.28 -8.71
N ALA A 72 -10.58 14.96 -7.56
CA ALA A 72 -11.25 16.26 -7.39
C ALA A 72 -10.69 17.31 -8.37
N GLU A 73 -9.37 17.44 -8.46
CA GLU A 73 -8.70 18.32 -9.42
C GLU A 73 -9.09 17.95 -10.86
N TYR A 74 -9.06 16.67 -11.22
CA TYR A 74 -9.39 16.23 -12.57
C TYR A 74 -10.82 16.60 -13.01
N ILE A 75 -11.79 16.50 -12.10
CA ILE A 75 -13.20 16.77 -12.40
C ILE A 75 -13.50 18.27 -12.45
N THR A 76 -12.85 19.04 -11.57
CA THR A 76 -13.05 20.48 -11.44
C THR A 76 -12.23 21.29 -12.45
N ASN A 77 -11.18 20.70 -13.02
CA ASN A 77 -10.37 21.35 -14.04
C ASN A 77 -11.22 21.66 -15.30
N PRO A 78 -11.31 22.93 -15.74
CA PRO A 78 -12.10 23.29 -16.92
C PRO A 78 -11.48 22.77 -18.24
N ASP A 79 -10.19 22.45 -18.25
CA ASP A 79 -9.47 21.98 -19.44
C ASP A 79 -9.69 20.48 -19.72
N THR A 80 -10.11 19.70 -18.72
CA THR A 80 -10.59 18.33 -18.91
C THR A 80 -11.99 18.40 -19.53
N LYS A 81 -12.03 18.43 -20.86
CA LYS A 81 -13.25 18.45 -21.68
C LYS A 81 -14.07 17.15 -21.53
N LEU A 82 -14.64 16.90 -20.36
CA LEU A 82 -15.52 15.77 -20.08
C LEU A 82 -16.89 15.98 -20.73
N THR A 83 -17.31 15.00 -21.51
CA THR A 83 -18.68 14.92 -22.03
C THR A 83 -19.68 14.72 -20.88
N LYS A 84 -20.96 15.02 -21.14
CA LYS A 84 -22.04 14.79 -20.16
C LYS A 84 -22.07 13.32 -19.68
N ALA A 85 -21.92 12.38 -20.59
CA ALA A 85 -21.92 10.95 -20.27
C ALA A 85 -20.71 10.52 -19.43
N GLU A 86 -19.55 11.16 -19.62
CA GLU A 86 -18.36 10.91 -18.79
C GLU A 86 -18.51 11.49 -17.39
N ARG A 87 -19.13 12.67 -17.26
CA ARG A 87 -19.48 13.24 -15.95
C ARG A 87 -20.47 12.35 -15.22
N GLU A 88 -21.60 11.99 -15.82
CA GLU A 88 -22.58 11.06 -15.24
C GLU A 88 -21.95 9.72 -14.81
N ARG A 89 -20.91 9.27 -15.50
CA ARG A 89 -20.19 8.04 -15.19
C ARG A 89 -19.28 8.15 -13.96
N LEU A 90 -18.75 9.34 -13.67
CA LEU A 90 -17.89 9.68 -12.53
C LEU A 90 -18.67 10.28 -11.34
N GLU A 91 -19.79 10.94 -11.60
CA GLU A 91 -20.59 11.76 -10.68
C GLU A 91 -21.14 11.09 -9.42
N PRO A 92 -21.50 9.79 -9.38
CA PRO A 92 -22.09 9.20 -8.17
C PRO A 92 -21.23 9.34 -6.91
N ASN A 93 -19.94 9.62 -7.08
CA ASN A 93 -18.97 9.83 -5.99
C ASN A 93 -18.29 11.22 -6.07
N ALA A 94 -18.65 12.08 -7.01
CA ALA A 94 -17.91 13.33 -7.24
C ALA A 94 -18.09 14.37 -6.12
N ALA A 95 -19.28 14.43 -5.53
CA ALA A 95 -19.55 15.28 -4.36
C ALA A 95 -18.74 14.81 -3.15
N VAL A 96 -18.70 13.48 -2.92
CA VAL A 96 -17.94 12.81 -1.85
C VAL A 96 -16.45 13.17 -1.87
N TRP A 97 -15.85 13.29 -3.06
CA TRP A 97 -14.44 13.67 -3.21
C TRP A 97 -14.14 15.14 -2.88
N LEU A 98 -15.17 15.99 -2.89
CA LEU A 98 -15.08 17.40 -2.53
C LEU A 98 -15.53 17.65 -1.08
N GLU A 99 -16.02 16.62 -0.38
CA GLU A 99 -16.48 16.76 0.99
C GLU A 99 -15.35 17.27 1.90
N PRO A 100 -15.60 18.28 2.76
CA PRO A 100 -14.57 18.85 3.61
C PRO A 100 -13.84 17.83 4.49
N ALA A 101 -14.55 16.81 5.00
CA ALA A 101 -13.97 15.75 5.82
C ALA A 101 -12.90 14.94 5.06
N THR A 102 -13.10 14.72 3.77
CA THR A 102 -12.16 14.04 2.88
C THR A 102 -11.06 14.98 2.41
N ASN A 103 -11.46 16.10 1.79
CA ASN A 103 -10.57 16.99 1.05
C ASN A 103 -9.62 17.79 1.97
N ASN A 104 -10.02 18.02 3.23
CA ASN A 104 -9.20 18.73 4.22
C ASN A 104 -8.46 17.79 5.19
N LEU A 105 -8.53 16.47 4.98
CA LEU A 105 -7.86 15.52 5.87
C LEU A 105 -6.33 15.74 5.89
N LEU A 106 -5.77 16.06 4.72
CA LEU A 106 -4.36 16.35 4.53
C LEU A 106 -4.12 17.86 4.31
N PRO A 107 -3.06 18.44 4.89
CA PRO A 107 -2.66 19.82 4.62
C PRO A 107 -2.47 20.09 3.11
N GLU A 108 -2.82 21.29 2.65
CA GLU A 108 -2.76 21.68 1.24
C GLU A 108 -1.36 21.52 0.63
N ASN A 109 -0.32 21.96 1.35
CA ASN A 109 1.07 21.80 0.93
C ASN A 109 1.46 20.32 0.76
N PHE A 110 0.92 19.43 1.59
CA PHE A 110 1.17 18.00 1.49
C PHE A 110 0.41 17.38 0.31
N ARG A 111 -0.85 17.76 0.08
CA ARG A 111 -1.60 17.34 -1.12
C ARG A 111 -0.89 17.78 -2.40
N HIS A 112 -0.39 19.01 -2.46
CA HIS A 112 0.42 19.46 -3.59
C HIS A 112 1.67 18.62 -3.81
N LEU A 113 2.36 18.19 -2.74
CA LEU A 113 3.48 17.25 -2.84
C LEU A 113 3.03 15.91 -3.44
N LEU A 114 1.90 15.35 -2.98
CA LEU A 114 1.35 14.10 -3.50
C LEU A 114 0.92 14.20 -4.97
N GLN A 115 0.54 15.38 -5.44
CA GLN A 115 0.09 15.65 -6.81
C GLN A 115 1.25 15.84 -7.81
N GLN A 116 2.50 15.96 -7.34
CA GLN A 116 3.64 16.19 -8.23
C GLN A 116 3.93 14.98 -9.14
N LYS A 117 3.70 15.16 -10.44
CA LYS A 117 3.95 14.14 -11.48
C LYS A 117 5.44 14.02 -11.79
N ASN A 118 6.17 13.27 -10.98
CA ASN A 118 7.62 13.12 -11.10
C ASN A 118 8.10 11.66 -11.19
N ILE A 119 7.18 10.70 -11.27
CA ILE A 119 7.47 9.26 -11.35
C ILE A 119 7.32 8.79 -12.79
N HIS A 120 8.43 8.36 -13.38
CA HIS A 120 8.53 7.89 -14.76
C HIS A 120 8.97 6.42 -14.75
N LEU A 121 8.01 5.52 -14.90
CA LEU A 121 8.25 4.08 -14.95
C LEU A 121 8.57 3.64 -16.39
N PRO A 122 9.40 2.61 -16.58
CA PRO A 122 9.68 2.08 -17.91
C PRO A 122 8.55 1.19 -18.43
N ALA A 123 8.58 0.87 -19.72
CA ALA A 123 7.68 -0.10 -20.32
C ALA A 123 7.65 -1.44 -19.54
N PRO A 124 6.47 -2.06 -19.39
CA PRO A 124 5.18 -1.70 -19.99
C PRO A 124 4.35 -0.69 -19.17
N LEU A 125 4.93 -0.04 -18.16
CA LEU A 125 4.29 0.89 -17.20
C LEU A 125 4.50 2.37 -17.56
N ASP A 126 4.93 2.66 -18.78
CA ASP A 126 5.24 3.99 -19.31
C ASP A 126 4.03 4.68 -19.97
N ASP A 127 2.82 4.23 -19.67
CA ASP A 127 1.56 4.75 -20.21
C ASP A 127 1.22 6.18 -19.77
N ARG A 128 1.82 6.64 -18.65
CA ARG A 128 1.81 8.05 -18.23
C ARG A 128 2.91 8.35 -17.21
N THR A 129 3.06 9.64 -16.91
CA THR A 129 3.79 10.08 -15.70
C THR A 129 2.87 10.01 -14.49
N TYR A 130 3.41 9.51 -13.38
CA TYR A 130 2.70 9.29 -12.13
C TYR A 130 3.14 10.28 -11.05
N ALA A 131 2.24 10.56 -10.12
CA ALA A 131 2.47 11.22 -8.85
C ALA A 131 2.33 10.22 -7.70
N ILE A 132 2.78 10.56 -6.49
CA ILE A 132 2.64 9.67 -5.32
C ILE A 132 1.15 9.43 -5.01
N GLY A 133 0.33 10.48 -5.10
CA GLY A 133 -1.11 10.41 -4.85
C GLY A 133 -1.86 9.52 -5.83
N ASP A 134 -1.31 9.23 -7.01
CA ASP A 134 -1.95 8.32 -7.97
C ASP A 134 -2.11 6.91 -7.39
N PHE A 135 -1.12 6.46 -6.62
CA PHE A 135 -1.12 5.15 -5.95
C PHE A 135 -2.06 5.10 -4.74
N ILE A 136 -2.58 6.24 -4.30
CA ILE A 136 -3.57 6.38 -3.23
C ILE A 136 -4.98 6.35 -3.83
N GLU A 137 -5.30 7.25 -4.76
CA GLU A 137 -6.70 7.43 -5.18
C GLU A 137 -7.18 6.45 -6.27
N PHE A 138 -6.26 5.96 -7.10
CA PHE A 138 -6.59 5.07 -8.21
C PHE A 138 -6.32 3.60 -7.89
N GLN A 139 -6.28 3.21 -6.61
CA GLN A 139 -6.01 1.83 -6.18
C GLN A 139 -7.24 0.90 -6.17
N ASP A 140 -8.45 1.45 -6.21
CA ASP A 140 -9.69 0.65 -6.11
C ASP A 140 -10.06 -0.06 -7.43
N LYS A 141 -10.48 -1.33 -7.34
CA LYS A 141 -11.01 -2.15 -8.45
C LYS A 141 -12.13 -1.49 -9.27
N LYS A 142 -12.89 -0.55 -8.68
CA LYS A 142 -13.96 0.21 -9.35
C LYS A 142 -13.45 1.01 -10.55
N TRP A 143 -12.17 1.38 -10.55
CA TRP A 143 -11.51 2.09 -11.65
C TRP A 143 -11.26 1.18 -12.85
N TYR A 144 -10.85 -0.06 -12.61
CA TYR A 144 -10.38 -1.01 -13.63
C TYR A 144 -11.43 -1.99 -14.11
N LYS A 145 -12.52 -2.17 -13.37
CA LYS A 145 -13.59 -3.12 -13.71
C LYS A 145 -14.11 -2.90 -15.15
N PRO A 146 -14.07 -3.92 -16.03
CA PRO A 146 -14.59 -3.82 -17.38
C PRO A 146 -16.07 -3.45 -17.39
N LYS A 147 -16.45 -2.50 -18.26
CA LYS A 147 -17.83 -2.15 -18.57
C LYS A 147 -18.00 -2.08 -20.09
N ARG A 148 -19.25 -2.05 -20.57
CA ARG A 148 -19.56 -1.89 -22.00
C ARG A 148 -18.88 -0.67 -22.64
N SER A 149 -18.70 0.40 -21.86
CA SER A 149 -18.00 1.63 -22.25
C SER A 149 -16.51 1.65 -21.88
N GLY A 150 -15.89 0.49 -21.65
CA GLY A 150 -14.52 0.35 -21.13
C GLY A 150 -14.42 0.56 -19.62
N PRO A 151 -13.24 0.42 -18.99
CA PRO A 151 -12.98 0.77 -17.58
C PRO A 151 -13.11 2.26 -17.26
N ARG A 152 -13.45 2.63 -16.00
CA ARG A 152 -13.60 4.04 -15.58
C ARG A 152 -12.28 4.81 -15.66
N ILE A 153 -11.17 4.14 -15.36
CA ILE A 153 -9.84 4.74 -15.39
C ILE A 153 -9.50 5.35 -16.75
N LEU A 154 -10.02 4.80 -17.85
CA LEU A 154 -9.76 5.30 -19.21
C LEU A 154 -10.46 6.62 -19.53
N VAL A 155 -11.47 7.01 -18.74
CA VAL A 155 -12.06 8.35 -18.82
C VAL A 155 -11.04 9.38 -18.36
N ILE A 156 -10.35 9.08 -17.26
CA ILE A 156 -9.37 9.97 -16.63
C ILE A 156 -8.04 9.93 -17.38
N PHE A 157 -7.59 8.71 -17.72
CA PHE A 157 -6.33 8.42 -18.37
C PHE A 157 -6.55 7.55 -19.63
N PRO A 158 -6.81 8.16 -20.80
CA PRO A 158 -7.06 7.41 -22.04
C PRO A 158 -5.91 6.47 -22.45
N GLY A 159 -4.67 6.81 -22.08
CA GLY A 159 -3.48 5.98 -22.31
C GLY A 159 -3.36 4.77 -21.39
N GLY A 160 -4.15 4.71 -20.31
CA GLY A 160 -4.05 3.71 -19.26
C GLY A 160 -3.51 4.29 -17.94
N SER A 161 -3.55 3.46 -16.90
CA SER A 161 -2.93 3.71 -15.61
C SER A 161 -2.48 2.38 -14.99
N LYS A 162 -1.61 1.67 -15.70
CA LYS A 162 -1.20 0.29 -15.38
C LYS A 162 -0.49 0.19 -14.05
N ALA A 163 0.31 1.20 -13.67
CA ALA A 163 1.00 1.17 -12.38
C ALA A 163 0.01 1.26 -11.22
N THR A 164 -1.06 2.05 -11.35
CA THR A 164 -2.10 2.10 -10.31
C THR A 164 -3.03 0.89 -10.35
N GLU A 165 -3.24 0.27 -11.53
CA GLU A 165 -3.90 -1.03 -11.62
C GLU A 165 -3.13 -2.11 -10.85
N LEU A 166 -1.81 -2.05 -10.90
CA LEU A 166 -0.96 -3.00 -10.20
C LEU A 166 -1.05 -2.86 -8.68
N VAL A 167 -1.32 -1.67 -8.15
CA VAL A 167 -1.61 -1.47 -6.72
C VAL A 167 -2.82 -2.29 -6.31
N GLU A 168 -3.88 -2.24 -7.10
CA GLU A 168 -5.10 -3.01 -6.83
C GLU A 168 -4.83 -4.52 -6.81
N ILE A 169 -4.03 -5.00 -7.75
CA ILE A 169 -3.64 -6.42 -7.85
C ILE A 169 -2.83 -6.83 -6.60
N SER A 170 -1.88 -6.00 -6.19
CA SER A 170 -1.05 -6.24 -5.01
C SER A 170 -1.84 -6.13 -3.71
N HIS A 171 -2.79 -5.20 -3.63
CA HIS A 171 -3.67 -5.04 -2.48
C HIS A 171 -4.60 -6.24 -2.31
N HIS A 172 -5.11 -6.80 -3.42
CA HIS A 172 -5.86 -8.05 -3.40
C HIS A 172 -5.00 -9.25 -2.95
N ALA A 173 -3.72 -9.30 -3.35
CA ALA A 173 -2.81 -10.35 -2.86
C ALA A 173 -2.57 -10.23 -1.34
N ALA A 174 -2.51 -9.00 -0.80
CA ALA A 174 -2.30 -8.74 0.62
C ALA A 174 -3.55 -8.90 1.50
N SER A 175 -4.75 -8.60 0.98
CA SER A 175 -5.99 -8.49 1.78
C SER A 175 -7.24 -9.18 1.20
N GLY A 176 -7.09 -9.89 0.09
CA GLY A 176 -8.19 -10.61 -0.53
C GLY A 176 -8.50 -11.90 0.21
N VAL A 177 -7.46 -12.63 0.62
CA VAL A 177 -7.54 -14.03 1.03
C VAL A 177 -8.22 -14.21 2.39
N GLU A 178 -7.92 -13.34 3.36
CA GLU A 178 -8.50 -13.40 4.71
C GLU A 178 -9.99 -13.01 4.74
N LYS A 179 -10.47 -12.32 3.69
CA LYS A 179 -11.87 -11.90 3.55
C LYS A 179 -12.70 -12.92 2.77
N GLU A 180 -12.07 -13.90 2.13
CA GLU A 180 -12.78 -14.95 1.38
C GLU A 180 -13.63 -15.79 2.33
N GLY A 181 -14.91 -15.95 1.99
CA GLY A 181 -15.83 -16.75 2.76
C GLY A 181 -16.41 -16.09 4.02
N ILE A 182 -16.04 -14.83 4.34
CA ILE A 182 -16.68 -14.07 5.41
C ILE A 182 -17.94 -13.37 4.88
N PRO A 183 -19.15 -13.72 5.35
CA PRO A 183 -20.37 -13.05 4.94
C PRO A 183 -20.34 -11.53 5.18
N SER A 184 -20.91 -10.78 4.24
CA SER A 184 -21.13 -9.34 4.41
C SER A 184 -21.99 -9.09 5.66
N GLY A 185 -21.52 -8.20 6.55
CA GLY A 185 -22.25 -7.80 7.75
C GLY A 185 -21.87 -8.54 9.04
N LEU A 186 -21.01 -9.56 8.98
CA LEU A 186 -20.46 -10.15 10.20
C LEU A 186 -19.32 -9.32 10.79
N GLY A 187 -19.24 -9.32 12.13
CA GLY A 187 -18.13 -8.71 12.86
C GLY A 187 -18.11 -7.18 12.85
N LEU A 188 -19.13 -6.53 12.30
CA LEU A 188 -19.22 -5.08 12.22
C LEU A 188 -19.11 -4.43 13.60
N GLN A 189 -18.29 -3.39 13.67
CA GLN A 189 -18.19 -2.52 14.84
C GLN A 189 -18.92 -1.21 14.53
N PHE A 190 -20.00 -0.94 15.26
CA PHE A 190 -20.89 0.20 15.03
C PHE A 190 -20.99 1.13 16.25
N GLN A 191 -20.27 0.81 17.33
CA GLN A 191 -20.23 1.60 18.56
C GLN A 191 -18.82 2.09 18.81
N GLU A 192 -18.70 3.17 19.57
CA GLU A 192 -17.43 3.61 20.12
C GLU A 192 -17.09 2.86 21.42
N PRO A 193 -15.80 2.57 21.67
CA PRO A 193 -14.69 2.72 20.72
C PRO A 193 -14.66 1.58 19.69
N ILE A 194 -14.00 1.81 18.55
CA ILE A 194 -13.58 0.71 17.66
C ILE A 194 -12.44 -0.06 18.34
N TYR A 195 -12.48 -1.39 18.27
CA TYR A 195 -11.47 -2.27 18.83
C TYR A 195 -10.59 -2.87 17.74
N ARG A 196 -9.32 -3.09 18.07
CA ARG A 196 -8.40 -3.93 17.31
C ARG A 196 -8.13 -5.20 18.09
N ALA A 197 -8.17 -6.34 17.42
CA ALA A 197 -7.84 -7.62 18.01
C ALA A 197 -6.34 -7.91 17.87
N THR A 198 -5.88 -8.94 18.58
CA THR A 198 -4.62 -9.65 18.27
C THR A 198 -4.99 -11.00 17.65
N VAL A 199 -4.01 -11.68 17.06
CA VAL A 199 -4.18 -13.06 16.55
C VAL A 199 -4.65 -14.06 17.62
N PHE A 200 -4.54 -13.71 18.91
CA PHE A 200 -5.00 -14.49 20.05
C PHE A 200 -6.38 -14.04 20.59
N GLY A 201 -7.05 -13.09 19.93
CA GLY A 201 -8.38 -12.61 20.30
C GLY A 201 -8.40 -11.57 21.44
N PHE A 202 -7.25 -11.09 21.90
CA PHE A 202 -7.22 -9.96 22.85
C PHE A 202 -7.54 -8.65 22.13
N GLU A 203 -8.42 -7.85 22.72
CA GLU A 203 -8.86 -6.58 22.12
C GLU A 203 -8.35 -5.37 22.90
N THR A 204 -7.96 -4.34 22.15
CA THR A 204 -7.66 -3.01 22.67
C THR A 204 -8.43 -1.97 21.86
N SER A 205 -8.92 -0.91 22.53
CA SER A 205 -9.56 0.20 21.85
C SER A 205 -8.54 0.96 21.00
N VAL A 206 -8.94 1.35 19.80
CA VAL A 206 -8.18 2.26 18.94
C VAL A 206 -8.28 3.67 19.53
N ASP A 207 -7.14 4.32 19.78
CA ASP A 207 -7.09 5.69 20.31
C ASP A 207 -7.13 6.70 19.16
N GLU A 208 -8.30 7.31 18.95
CA GLU A 208 -8.53 8.27 17.86
C GLU A 208 -7.62 9.50 17.96
N ASN A 209 -7.31 9.99 19.17
CA ASN A 209 -6.42 11.14 19.35
C ASN A 209 -4.97 10.80 18.97
N LYS A 210 -4.56 9.56 19.27
CA LYS A 210 -3.24 9.05 18.91
C LYS A 210 -3.10 8.86 17.40
N ILE A 211 -4.15 8.39 16.72
CA ILE A 211 -4.18 8.29 15.26
C ILE A 211 -3.96 9.65 14.60
N GLU A 212 -4.68 10.69 15.05
CA GLU A 212 -4.56 12.04 14.49
C GLU A 212 -3.13 12.60 14.67
N SER A 213 -2.56 12.48 15.87
CA SER A 213 -1.20 12.96 16.15
C SER A 213 -0.10 12.17 15.43
N THR A 214 -0.30 10.86 15.18
CA THR A 214 0.68 10.04 14.45
C THR A 214 0.60 10.24 12.94
N ARG A 215 -0.57 10.59 12.38
CA ARG A 215 -0.67 11.02 10.96
C ARG A 215 0.21 12.22 10.65
N ALA A 216 0.34 13.17 11.58
CA ALA A 216 1.25 14.31 11.41
C ALA A 216 2.71 13.87 11.23
N LYS A 217 3.18 12.86 11.97
CA LYS A 217 4.54 12.31 11.81
C LYS A 217 4.77 11.74 10.41
N VAL A 218 3.76 11.08 9.84
CA VAL A 218 3.83 10.52 8.47
C VAL A 218 3.97 11.66 7.45
N ILE A 219 3.19 12.73 7.59
CA ILE A 219 3.25 13.91 6.72
C ILE A 219 4.64 14.55 6.75
N ASP A 220 5.20 14.73 7.95
CA ASP A 220 6.54 15.31 8.12
C ASP A 220 7.62 14.42 7.49
N ALA A 221 7.53 13.10 7.69
CA ALA A 221 8.50 12.16 7.13
C ALA A 221 8.45 12.10 5.60
N VAL A 222 7.26 12.06 5.00
CA VAL A 222 7.13 11.99 3.53
C VAL A 222 7.65 13.25 2.84
N SER A 223 7.70 14.38 3.56
CA SER A 223 8.27 15.64 3.05
C SER A 223 9.78 15.57 2.77
N ILE A 224 10.51 14.58 3.32
CA ILE A 224 11.96 14.41 3.10
C ILE A 224 12.29 13.57 1.86
N LEU A 225 11.31 12.87 1.27
CA LEU A 225 11.39 12.03 0.05
C LEU A 225 12.53 10.98 0.02
N ASP A 226 13.03 10.54 1.17
CA ASP A 226 13.92 9.38 1.28
C ASP A 226 13.11 8.12 1.64
N ARG A 227 13.23 7.05 0.83
CA ARG A 227 12.41 5.84 1.02
C ARG A 227 12.66 5.19 2.37
N THR A 228 13.90 5.09 2.82
CA THR A 228 14.26 4.34 4.02
C THR A 228 13.85 5.08 5.27
N GLU A 229 14.01 6.40 5.29
CA GLU A 229 13.51 7.24 6.38
C GLU A 229 11.97 7.26 6.43
N ILE A 230 11.30 7.33 5.27
CA ILE A 230 9.84 7.21 5.20
C ILE A 230 9.37 5.87 5.73
N TRP A 231 9.98 4.77 5.28
CA TRP A 231 9.59 3.41 5.70
C TRP A 231 9.64 3.25 7.22
N LYS A 232 10.73 3.70 7.86
CA LYS A 232 10.89 3.67 9.32
C LYS A 232 9.90 4.58 10.04
N ALA A 233 9.65 5.78 9.51
CA ALA A 233 8.79 6.75 10.14
C ALA A 233 7.29 6.41 10.03
N VAL A 234 6.90 5.64 9.01
CA VAL A 234 5.52 5.23 8.76
C VAL A 234 5.10 4.01 9.60
N GLU A 235 6.05 3.13 9.93
CA GLU A 235 5.79 1.87 10.64
C GLU A 235 5.00 2.07 11.95
N GLU A 236 5.52 2.86 12.89
CA GLU A 236 4.85 3.08 14.18
C GLU A 236 3.45 3.72 14.05
N PRO A 237 3.25 4.80 13.28
CA PRO A 237 1.92 5.33 12.99
C PRO A 237 0.96 4.31 12.39
N PHE A 238 1.39 3.54 11.39
CA PHE A 238 0.53 2.59 10.70
C PHE A 238 0.24 1.36 11.56
N ILE A 239 1.15 0.97 12.46
CA ILE A 239 0.86 -0.05 13.47
C ILE A 239 -0.30 0.38 14.37
N MET A 240 -0.56 1.69 14.57
CA MET A 240 -1.70 2.15 15.37
C MET A 240 -3.03 2.17 14.62
N GLY A 241 -3.00 2.22 13.30
CA GLY A 241 -4.18 2.09 12.46
C GLY A 241 -4.68 0.65 12.37
N VAL A 242 -5.85 0.49 11.75
CA VAL A 242 -6.46 -0.82 11.47
C VAL A 242 -6.57 -1.04 9.97
N GLY A 243 -6.30 -2.25 9.50
CA GLY A 243 -6.51 -2.62 8.09
C GLY A 243 -7.99 -2.76 7.75
N ASP A 244 -8.76 -3.34 8.66
CA ASP A 244 -10.22 -3.55 8.61
C ASP A 244 -10.79 -3.37 10.02
N THR A 245 -12.03 -2.88 10.13
CA THR A 245 -12.69 -2.69 11.43
C THR A 245 -13.51 -3.90 11.87
N ARG A 246 -13.68 -4.93 11.04
CA ARG A 246 -14.56 -6.06 11.35
C ARG A 246 -13.87 -7.15 12.14
N ARG A 247 -14.53 -7.70 13.15
CA ARG A 247 -14.09 -8.92 13.85
C ARG A 247 -14.29 -10.17 12.97
N PRO A 248 -13.36 -11.16 12.98
CA PRO A 248 -12.08 -11.18 13.69
C PRO A 248 -10.90 -10.61 12.88
N ILE A 249 -11.12 -10.12 11.66
CA ILE A 249 -10.06 -9.64 10.74
C ILE A 249 -9.48 -8.26 11.11
N ASN A 250 -9.95 -7.68 12.20
CA ASN A 250 -9.43 -6.48 12.83
C ASN A 250 -8.18 -6.77 13.67
N ASP A 251 -7.52 -7.91 13.48
CA ASP A 251 -6.21 -8.25 14.03
C ASP A 251 -5.04 -7.82 13.13
N VAL A 252 -5.34 -7.48 11.86
CA VAL A 252 -4.39 -6.92 10.89
C VAL A 252 -4.28 -5.41 11.06
N SER A 253 -3.07 -4.92 11.35
CA SER A 253 -2.82 -3.48 11.44
C SER A 253 -2.79 -2.82 10.05
N LEU A 254 -2.89 -1.50 10.02
CA LEU A 254 -2.73 -0.75 8.76
C LEU A 254 -1.31 -0.93 8.17
N TRP A 255 -0.31 -1.14 9.03
CA TRP A 255 1.06 -1.44 8.61
C TRP A 255 1.15 -2.77 7.88
N ASP A 256 0.64 -3.84 8.48
CA ASP A 256 0.71 -5.19 7.91
C ASP A 256 0.12 -5.23 6.51
N LEU A 257 -1.03 -4.57 6.33
CA LEU A 257 -1.69 -4.42 5.03
C LEU A 257 -0.83 -3.61 4.05
N SER A 258 -0.33 -2.45 4.46
CA SER A 258 0.33 -1.50 3.56
C SER A 258 1.73 -1.95 3.16
N ALA A 259 2.52 -2.46 4.10
CA ALA A 259 3.86 -2.99 3.86
C ALA A 259 3.80 -4.24 2.96
N SER A 260 2.82 -5.14 3.20
CA SER A 260 2.61 -6.32 2.35
C SER A 260 2.19 -5.93 0.93
N THR A 261 1.28 -4.96 0.80
CA THR A 261 0.86 -4.44 -0.51
C THR A 261 2.06 -3.85 -1.27
N ALA A 262 2.90 -3.06 -0.60
CA ALA A 262 4.12 -2.51 -1.20
C ALA A 262 5.13 -3.60 -1.59
N ALA A 263 5.26 -4.68 -0.80
CA ALA A 263 6.12 -5.82 -1.12
C ALA A 263 5.67 -6.55 -2.38
N PHE A 264 4.37 -6.91 -2.46
CA PHE A 264 3.79 -7.50 -3.67
C PHE A 264 3.92 -6.58 -4.87
N TYR A 265 3.71 -5.28 -4.69
CA TYR A 265 3.78 -4.30 -5.75
C TYR A 265 5.19 -4.16 -6.32
N LYS A 266 6.21 -4.03 -5.47
CA LYS A 266 7.61 -3.93 -5.89
C LYS A 266 8.00 -5.15 -6.73
N ALA A 267 7.70 -6.34 -6.22
CA ALA A 267 7.97 -7.58 -6.93
C ALA A 267 7.22 -7.66 -8.26
N ALA A 268 5.95 -7.24 -8.30
CA ALA A 268 5.16 -7.26 -9.52
C ALA A 268 5.67 -6.27 -10.58
N ILE A 269 6.10 -5.06 -10.18
CA ILE A 269 6.75 -4.13 -11.10
C ILE A 269 8.04 -4.73 -11.63
N ALA A 270 8.88 -5.28 -10.75
CA ALA A 270 10.15 -5.88 -11.17
C ALA A 270 9.90 -6.94 -12.25
N LYS A 271 8.94 -7.85 -12.04
CA LYS A 271 8.52 -8.84 -13.04
C LYS A 271 8.19 -8.20 -14.38
N LEU A 272 7.32 -7.18 -14.40
CA LEU A 272 6.92 -6.52 -15.65
C LEU A 272 8.11 -5.87 -16.38
N VAL A 273 9.10 -5.37 -15.65
CA VAL A 273 10.34 -4.80 -16.22
C VAL A 273 11.24 -5.88 -16.80
N PHE A 274 11.32 -7.05 -16.15
CA PHE A 274 12.06 -8.20 -16.67
C PHE A 274 11.39 -8.75 -17.94
N ASP A 275 10.09 -8.99 -17.88
CA ASP A 275 9.33 -9.67 -18.94
C ASP A 275 9.00 -8.73 -20.11
N LYS A 276 8.93 -7.41 -19.84
CA LYS A 276 8.62 -6.33 -20.80
C LYS A 276 7.22 -6.43 -21.42
N ILE A 277 6.36 -7.24 -20.83
CA ILE A 277 4.98 -7.45 -21.25
C ILE A 277 4.06 -7.31 -20.05
N TRP A 278 2.84 -6.86 -20.30
CA TRP A 278 1.82 -6.80 -19.26
C TRP A 278 1.37 -8.21 -18.88
N THR A 279 1.41 -8.52 -17.58
CA THR A 279 0.84 -9.75 -17.03
C THR A 279 -0.62 -9.49 -16.67
N SER A 280 -1.53 -10.37 -17.10
CA SER A 280 -2.95 -10.23 -16.75
C SER A 280 -3.17 -10.46 -15.25
N ARG A 281 -4.12 -9.72 -14.66
CA ARG A 281 -4.51 -9.76 -13.23
C ARG A 281 -4.47 -11.14 -12.56
N GLY A 282 -5.14 -12.14 -13.13
CA GLY A 282 -5.21 -13.49 -12.54
C GLY A 282 -3.98 -14.37 -12.75
N ALA A 283 -2.95 -13.86 -13.43
CA ALA A 283 -1.72 -14.59 -13.76
C ALA A 283 -0.51 -14.09 -12.95
N PHE A 284 -0.66 -13.04 -12.14
CA PHE A 284 0.43 -12.60 -11.27
C PHE A 284 0.75 -13.65 -10.21
N LYS A 285 2.04 -13.90 -10.04
CA LYS A 285 2.61 -14.78 -9.03
C LYS A 285 3.81 -14.11 -8.41
N TRP A 286 4.09 -14.50 -7.18
CA TRP A 286 5.21 -14.03 -6.38
C TRP A 286 5.93 -15.21 -5.79
N ARG A 287 7.22 -15.03 -5.51
CA ARG A 287 8.05 -16.03 -4.84
C ARG A 287 8.57 -15.49 -3.52
N LEU A 288 8.94 -16.41 -2.64
CA LEU A 288 9.71 -16.10 -1.45
C LEU A 288 11.17 -16.44 -1.70
N LEU A 289 12.04 -15.44 -1.60
CA LEU A 289 13.49 -15.63 -1.56
C LEU A 289 13.92 -15.68 -0.09
N HIS A 290 14.39 -16.84 0.36
CA HIS A 290 14.94 -17.01 1.69
C HIS A 290 16.47 -16.98 1.64
N ILE A 291 17.06 -16.09 2.42
CA ILE A 291 18.52 -16.01 2.63
C ILE A 291 18.79 -16.56 4.01
N GLY A 292 19.13 -17.85 4.07
CA GLY A 292 19.28 -18.60 5.33
C GLY A 292 20.72 -19.02 5.61
N PHE A 293 21.04 -19.10 6.90
CA PHE A 293 22.27 -19.67 7.44
C PHE A 293 22.01 -20.26 8.83
N ASP A 294 22.92 -21.08 9.34
CA ASP A 294 22.83 -21.62 10.70
C ASP A 294 23.30 -20.56 11.72
N GLY A 295 22.42 -19.59 11.97
CA GLY A 295 22.68 -18.43 12.81
C GLY A 295 22.91 -18.81 14.27
N LEU A 296 22.09 -19.72 14.80
CA LEU A 296 22.24 -20.22 16.16
C LEU A 296 23.61 -20.87 16.39
N SER A 297 24.05 -21.78 15.51
CA SER A 297 25.40 -22.36 15.63
C SER A 297 26.50 -21.31 15.52
N PHE A 298 26.30 -20.25 14.72
CA PHE A 298 27.25 -19.15 14.64
C PHE A 298 27.30 -18.35 15.96
N LEU A 299 26.16 -18.08 16.59
CA LEU A 299 26.08 -17.34 17.85
C LEU A 299 26.60 -18.14 19.05
N GLU A 300 26.29 -19.44 19.13
CA GLU A 300 26.68 -20.33 20.23
C GLU A 300 28.19 -20.51 20.37
N ARG A 301 28.94 -20.35 19.28
CA ARG A 301 30.41 -20.44 19.26
C ARG A 301 31.10 -19.18 19.83
N SER A 302 30.43 -18.42 20.69
CA SER A 302 30.94 -17.18 21.29
C SER A 302 31.52 -17.46 22.68
N PRO A 303 32.84 -17.32 22.88
CA PRO A 303 33.48 -17.58 24.17
C PRO A 303 33.08 -16.60 25.27
N THR A 304 32.73 -15.36 24.88
CA THR A 304 32.34 -14.29 25.81
C THR A 304 31.05 -13.60 25.35
N ILE A 305 30.41 -12.84 26.25
CA ILE A 305 29.25 -11.99 25.91
C ILE A 305 29.64 -10.94 24.87
N GLY A 306 30.86 -10.40 24.93
CA GLY A 306 31.36 -9.44 23.94
C GLY A 306 31.44 -10.06 22.55
N ASP A 307 31.92 -11.30 22.45
CA ASP A 307 31.95 -12.03 21.18
C ASP A 307 30.54 -12.31 20.65
N LEU A 308 29.61 -12.68 21.54
CA LEU A 308 28.21 -12.93 21.17
C LEU A 308 27.56 -11.67 20.58
N LEU A 309 27.68 -10.52 21.25
CA LEU A 309 27.16 -9.25 20.77
C LEU A 309 27.82 -8.83 19.45
N GLY A 310 29.13 -9.03 19.32
CA GLY A 310 29.86 -8.77 18.07
C GLY A 310 29.36 -9.64 16.90
N ARG A 311 29.08 -10.92 17.16
CA ARG A 311 28.50 -11.83 16.16
C ARG A 311 27.07 -11.46 15.79
N GLN A 312 26.23 -11.14 16.76
CA GLN A 312 24.86 -10.64 16.51
C GLN A 312 24.89 -9.39 15.62
N ALA A 313 25.76 -8.42 15.94
CA ALA A 313 25.92 -7.22 15.12
C ALA A 313 26.42 -7.53 13.70
N ALA A 314 27.35 -8.48 13.55
CA ALA A 314 27.85 -8.90 12.24
C ALA A 314 26.76 -9.57 11.38
N LEU A 315 25.93 -10.43 11.97
CA LEU A 315 24.78 -11.04 11.29
C LEU A 315 23.76 -9.97 10.86
N GLN A 316 23.41 -9.07 11.76
CA GLN A 316 22.49 -7.98 11.48
C GLN A 316 22.99 -7.11 10.32
N ALA A 317 24.26 -6.72 10.34
CA ALA A 317 24.87 -5.92 9.29
C ALA A 317 24.87 -6.64 7.92
N ALA A 318 25.18 -7.95 7.91
CA ALA A 318 25.15 -8.72 6.67
C ALA A 318 23.74 -8.81 6.07
N LEU A 319 22.72 -9.04 6.91
CA LEU A 319 21.32 -9.05 6.46
C LEU A 319 20.82 -7.64 6.07
N ASP A 320 21.31 -6.58 6.71
CA ASP A 320 21.03 -5.19 6.31
C ASP A 320 21.61 -4.87 4.93
N ASP A 321 22.81 -5.36 4.62
CA ASP A 321 23.42 -5.23 3.29
C ASP A 321 22.61 -5.96 2.21
N VAL A 322 22.14 -7.17 2.50
CA VAL A 322 21.24 -7.93 1.60
C VAL A 322 19.93 -7.18 1.39
N ARG A 323 19.33 -6.67 2.47
CA ARG A 323 18.10 -5.88 2.40
C ARG A 323 18.30 -4.63 1.54
N LYS A 324 19.38 -3.87 1.74
CA LYS A 324 19.70 -2.70 0.93
C LYS A 324 19.93 -3.04 -0.55
N LEU A 325 20.49 -4.22 -0.83
CA LEU A 325 20.68 -4.69 -2.20
C LEU A 325 19.33 -4.93 -2.90
N LEU A 326 18.40 -5.63 -2.25
CA LEU A 326 17.12 -6.07 -2.81
C LEU A 326 16.00 -5.02 -2.73
N GLU A 327 16.00 -4.18 -1.70
CA GLU A 327 14.98 -3.17 -1.51
C GLU A 327 15.31 -1.87 -2.25
N GLU A 328 16.57 -1.45 -2.26
CA GLU A 328 16.98 -0.11 -2.71
C GLU A 328 17.86 -0.13 -3.98
N THR A 329 18.91 -0.97 -3.98
CA THR A 329 19.92 -0.95 -5.06
C THR A 329 19.35 -1.50 -6.36
N TYR A 330 18.67 -2.64 -6.26
CA TYR A 330 17.87 -3.25 -7.31
C TYR A 330 16.49 -3.49 -6.70
N PRO A 331 15.51 -2.58 -6.87
CA PRO A 331 14.17 -2.71 -6.27
C PRO A 331 13.42 -3.96 -6.75
N LEU A 332 13.77 -5.11 -6.19
CA LEU A 332 13.35 -6.45 -6.60
C LEU A 332 12.31 -7.01 -5.65
N GLY A 333 12.44 -6.71 -4.36
CA GLY A 333 11.58 -7.28 -3.33
C GLY A 333 11.72 -6.53 -2.02
N ASN A 334 10.82 -6.84 -1.09
CA ASN A 334 10.85 -6.35 0.29
C ASN A 334 11.00 -7.50 1.27
N GLU A 335 11.77 -7.26 2.32
CA GLU A 335 11.86 -8.17 3.46
C GLU A 335 10.50 -8.21 4.17
N ILE A 336 10.00 -9.43 4.39
CA ILE A 336 8.74 -9.66 5.12
C ILE A 336 8.97 -10.42 6.43
N TYR A 337 10.17 -10.97 6.62
CA TYR A 337 10.53 -11.72 7.80
C TYR A 337 12.05 -11.69 8.00
N ARG A 338 12.48 -11.64 9.26
CA ARG A 338 13.88 -11.76 9.67
C ARG A 338 13.96 -12.39 11.05
N ASP A 339 14.92 -13.28 11.23
CA ASP A 339 15.33 -13.82 12.53
C ASP A 339 16.86 -14.02 12.57
N GLU A 340 17.36 -14.69 13.59
CA GLU A 340 18.79 -15.02 13.70
C GLU A 340 19.29 -15.96 12.60
N ASN A 341 18.41 -16.72 11.93
CA ASN A 341 18.76 -17.70 10.91
C ASN A 341 18.68 -17.13 9.50
N GLY A 342 18.06 -15.97 9.29
CA GLY A 342 18.02 -15.35 7.99
C GLY A 342 16.91 -14.33 7.77
N SER A 343 16.67 -14.07 6.49
CA SER A 343 15.67 -13.14 6.00
C SER A 343 14.85 -13.74 4.87
N ALA A 344 13.56 -13.43 4.82
CA ALA A 344 12.68 -13.81 3.71
C ALA A 344 12.15 -12.55 2.99
N PHE A 345 12.15 -12.59 1.67
CA PHE A 345 11.72 -11.50 0.80
C PHE A 345 10.62 -11.94 -0.16
N VAL A 346 9.64 -11.07 -0.41
CA VAL A 346 8.72 -11.24 -1.55
C VAL A 346 9.41 -10.72 -2.80
N VAL A 347 9.60 -11.58 -3.80
CA VAL A 347 10.33 -11.30 -5.05
C VAL A 347 9.48 -11.68 -6.28
N PRO A 348 9.79 -11.17 -7.49
CA PRO A 348 9.08 -11.56 -8.70
C PRO A 348 9.20 -13.06 -8.99
N ASP A 349 8.13 -13.65 -9.52
CA ASP A 349 8.19 -14.93 -10.24
C ASP A 349 8.69 -14.67 -11.67
N LEU A 350 9.89 -15.12 -12.01
CA LEU A 350 10.51 -14.90 -13.33
C LEU A 350 10.52 -16.20 -14.15
N ASP A 351 10.43 -16.05 -15.48
CA ASP A 351 10.49 -17.18 -16.40
C ASP A 351 11.85 -17.89 -16.33
N GLY A 352 11.82 -19.21 -16.13
CA GLY A 352 13.03 -20.05 -16.04
C GLY A 352 13.49 -20.33 -14.60
N ASP A 353 12.81 -19.79 -13.59
CA ASP A 353 12.99 -20.22 -12.21
C ASP A 353 12.41 -21.63 -12.02
N ASP A 354 13.16 -22.53 -11.38
CA ASP A 354 12.68 -23.88 -11.12
C ASP A 354 11.42 -23.87 -10.24
N THR A 355 10.53 -24.83 -10.44
CA THR A 355 9.30 -24.95 -9.65
C THR A 355 9.54 -25.68 -8.32
N GLU A 356 10.77 -26.14 -8.08
CA GLU A 356 11.12 -27.02 -6.96
C GLU A 356 11.89 -26.30 -5.84
N GLY A 357 12.26 -25.03 -6.01
CA GLY A 357 13.03 -24.28 -5.01
C GLY A 357 14.45 -24.83 -4.84
N ASN A 358 14.99 -25.49 -5.86
CA ASN A 358 16.25 -26.22 -5.81
C ASN A 358 17.42 -25.34 -6.28
N ARG A 359 17.52 -24.11 -5.77
CA ARG A 359 18.73 -23.27 -5.95
C ARG A 359 19.06 -22.44 -4.73
#